data_AF-A0A6N7BKE7-F1
#
_entry.id   AF-A0A6N7BKE7-F1
#
_cell.length_a   1.000
_cell.length_b   1.000
_cell.length_c   1.000
_cell.angle_alpha   90.00
_cell.angle_beta   90.00
_cell.angle_gamma   90.00
#
_symmetry.space_group_name_H-M   'P 1'
#
loop_
_entity.id
_entity.type
_entity.pdbx_description
1 polymer ?
#
loop_
_entity_poly.entity_id
_entity_poly.type
_entity_poly.pdbx_seq_one_letter_code
_entity_poly.pdbx_strand_id
1 'polypeptide(L)' 'MQIVIVLIGASLLVALGFLAAYLWAVKSGQYDDKYTPSVRILFDENKKAKGTAKK' A
#
# COMPACT_ATOMS: atom_id res chain seq x y z
N MET A 1 -32.75 24.16 0.31
CA MET A 1 -33.01 22.99 1.18
C MET A 1 -32.70 21.67 0.48
N GLN A 2 -33.09 21.46 -0.77
CA GLN A 2 -32.75 20.24 -1.54
C GLN A 2 -31.23 20.01 -1.73
N ILE A 3 -30.45 21.09 -1.94
CA ILE A 3 -29.00 20.99 -2.12
C ILE A 3 -28.29 20.38 -0.90
N VAL A 4 -28.79 20.63 0.31
CA VAL A 4 -28.17 20.16 1.56
C VAL A 4 -28.26 18.65 1.66
N ILE A 5 -29.39 18.07 1.25
CA ILE A 5 -29.60 16.62 1.23
C ILE A 5 -28.62 15.94 0.26
N VAL A 6 -28.41 16.54 -0.92
CA VAL A 6 -27.44 16.04 -1.91
C VAL A 6 -26.01 16.10 -1.37
N LEU A 7 -25.64 17.22 -0.71
CA LEU A 7 -24.31 17.38 -0.12
C LEU A 7 -24.03 16.39 1.02
N ILE A 8 -25.04 16.08 1.84
CA ILE A 8 -24.94 15.06 2.89
C ILE A 8 -24.75 13.67 2.28
N GLY A 9 -25.51 13.32 1.24
CA GLY A 9 -25.34 12.05 0.54
C GLY A 9 -23.97 11.92 -0.11
N ALA A 10 -23.49 12.98 -0.75
CA ALA A 10 -22.17 13.01 -1.38
C ALA A 10 -21.04 12.89 -0.35
N SER A 11 -21.12 13.58 0.79
CA SER A 11 -20.09 13.50 1.83
C SER A 11 -20.02 12.12 2.48
N LEU A 12 -21.18 11.49 2.72
CA LEU A 12 -21.26 10.11 3.21
C LEU A 12 -20.66 9.11 2.21
N LEU A 13 -20.97 9.26 0.92
CA LEU A 13 -20.39 8.41 -0.13
C LEU A 13 -18.87 8.50 -0.16
N VAL A 14 -18.33 9.72 -0.09
CA VAL A 14 -16.89 9.95 -0.05
C VAL A 14 -16.27 9.34 1.21
N ALA A 15 -16.87 9.57 2.38
CA ALA A 15 -16.38 9.03 3.66
C ALA A 15 -16.35 7.49 3.66
N LEU A 16 -17.42 6.84 3.20
CA LEU A 16 -17.49 5.38 3.08
C LEU A 16 -16.53 4.84 2.02
N GLY A 17 -16.36 5.54 0.91
CA GLY A 17 -15.40 5.18 -0.13
C GLY A 17 -13.96 5.18 0.40
N PHE A 18 -13.57 6.23 1.12
CA PHE A 18 -12.25 6.31 1.77
C PHE A 18 -12.07 5.22 2.84
N LEU A 19 -13.11 4.95 3.65
CA LEU A 19 -13.05 3.89 4.65
C LEU A 19 -12.87 2.51 4.01
N ALA A 20 -13.62 2.21 2.94
CA ALA A 20 -13.49 0.95 2.22
C ALA A 20 -12.10 0.79 1.58
N ALA A 21 -11.59 1.84 0.95
CA ALA A 21 -10.24 1.86 0.38
C ALA A 21 -9.17 1.66 1.46
N TYR A 22 -9.31 2.31 2.61
CA TYR A 22 -8.43 2.14 3.76
C TYR A 22 -8.41 0.69 4.26
N LEU A 23 -9.58 0.09 4.49
CA LEU A 23 -9.68 -1.30 4.94
C LEU A 23 -9.09 -2.28 3.91
N TRP A 24 -9.30 -2.02 2.62
CA TRP A 24 -8.69 -2.82 1.55
C TRP A 24 -7.16 -2.69 1.55
N ALA A 25 -6.62 -1.47 1.67
CA ALA A 25 -5.18 -1.23 1.71
C ALA A 25 -4.52 -1.95 2.90
N VAL A 26 -5.10 -1.83 4.11
CA VAL A 26 -4.61 -2.52 5.30
C VAL A 26 -4.66 -4.04 5.14
N LYS A 27 -5.76 -4.58 4.60
CA LYS A 27 -5.91 -6.03 4.37
C LYS A 27 -5.00 -6.56 3.26
N SER A 28 -4.66 -5.74 2.28
CA SER A 28 -3.82 -6.13 1.13
C SER A 28 -2.33 -6.28 1.47
N GLY A 29 -1.92 -5.97 2.70
CA GLY A 29 -0.52 -6.05 3.11
C GLY A 29 0.35 -4.95 2.51
N GLN A 30 -0.24 -3.83 2.05
CA GLN A 30 0.51 -2.67 1.55
C GLN A 30 1.53 -2.13 2.56
N TYR A 31 1.29 -2.36 3.86
CA TYR A 31 2.16 -1.96 4.97
C TYR A 31 3.15 -3.05 5.42
N ASP A 32 3.14 -4.23 4.80
CA ASP A 32 4.00 -5.36 5.18
C ASP A 32 5.43 -5.22 4.62
N ASP A 33 5.68 -4.25 3.73
CA ASP A 33 7.02 -3.92 3.24
C ASP A 33 7.85 -3.17 4.29
N LYS A 34 8.21 -3.89 5.36
CA LYS A 34 9.07 -3.41 6.46
C LYS A 34 10.53 -3.26 6.05
N TYR A 35 10.92 -3.77 4.88
CA TYR A 35 12.27 -3.73 4.37
C TYR A 35 12.29 -3.19 2.94
N THR A 36 12.43 -1.87 2.87
CA THR A 36 12.30 -1.07 1.65
C THR A 36 13.11 -1.66 0.49
N PRO A 37 12.54 -1.69 -0.73
CA PRO A 37 13.21 -2.22 -1.92
C PRO A 37 14.59 -1.61 -2.17
N SER A 38 14.78 -0.33 -1.84
CA SER A 38 16.07 0.37 -1.95
C SER A 38 17.18 -0.22 -1.08
N VAL A 39 16.86 -0.84 0.05
CA VAL A 39 17.86 -1.50 0.91
C VAL A 39 18.10 -2.93 0.42
N ARG A 40 17.05 -3.63 -0.01
CA ARG A 40 17.12 -4.98 -0.58
C ARG A 40 18.07 -5.08 -1.76
N ILE A 41 17.99 -4.12 -2.68
CA ILE A 41 18.78 -4.14 -3.92
C ILE A 41 20.30 -4.05 -3.64
N LEU A 42 20.72 -3.33 -2.59
CA LEU A 42 22.12 -3.17 -2.21
C LEU A 42 22.76 -4.48 -1.71
N PHE A 43 21.96 -5.34 -1.08
CA PHE A 43 22.44 -6.60 -0.50
C PHE A 43 22.19 -7.82 -1.40
N ASP A 44 21.26 -7.74 -2.35
CA ASP A 44 21.00 -8.80 -3.32
C ASP A 44 22.14 -8.99 -4.32
N GLU A 45 22.84 -7.92 -4.72
CA GLU A 45 24.03 -8.02 -5.60
C GLU A 45 25.16 -8.83 -4.94
N ASN A 46 25.36 -8.66 -3.63
CA ASN A 46 26.35 -9.39 -2.85
C ASN A 46 26.04 -10.90 -2.72
N LYS A 47 24.75 -11.29 -2.75
CA LYS A 47 24.35 -12.70 -2.73
C LYS A 47 24.62 -13.42 -4.06
N LYS A 48 24.40 -12.75 -5.19
CA LYS A 48 24.67 -13.35 -6.52
C LYS A 48 26.17 -13.63 -6.75
N ALA A 49 27.04 -12.75 -6.27
CA ALA A 49 28.50 -12.93 -6.37
C ALA A 49 29.01 -14.13 -5.55
N LYS A 50 28.40 -14.43 -4.39
CA LYS A 50 28.81 -15.58 -3.55
C LYS A 50 28.26 -16.93 -4.04
N GLY A 51 27.13 -16.94 -4.76
CA GLY A 51 26.55 -18.18 -5.33
C GLY A 51 27.29 -18.67 -6.58
N THR A 52 27.97 -17.78 -7.30
CA THR A 52 28.78 -18.11 -8.48
C THR A 52 30.20 -18.54 -8.12
N ALA A 53 30.76 -18.06 -7.01
CA ALA A 53 32.08 -18.49 -6.49
C ALA A 53 32.05 -19.84 -5.76
N LYS A 54 30.86 -20.38 -5.46
CA LYS A 54 30.68 -21.67 -4.75
C LYS A 54 30.17 -22.80 -5.65
N LYS A 55 30.12 -22.59 -6.97
CA LYS A 55 29.76 -23.60 -7.95
C LYS A 55 30.99 -24.02 -8.75
#